data_AF-G5SIU3-F1
#
_entry.id   AF-G5SIU3-F1
#
_cell.length_a   1.000
_cell.length_b   1.000
_cell.length_c   1.000
_cell.angle_alpha   90.00
_cell.angle_beta   90.00
_cell.angle_gamma   90.00
#
_symmetry.space_group_name_H-M   'P 1'
#
loop_
_entity.id
_entity.type
_entity.pdbx_description
1 polymer ?
#
loop_
_entity_poly.entity_id
_entity_poly.type
_entity_poly.pdbx_seq_one_letter_code
_entity_poly.pdbx_strand_id
1 'polypeptide(L)'
;MLASLCGAGFLGGIVAGFLAGYSVRFLAQNIKLPASMEALKPVLVLPLLSTLITGLIMIYVVGGPVSAVMEGLTTFLGNMTSTNAILLGMLLGAMQGFDLGGPVNKAAYTFGVGLLASHSYMPMAAIMAAGMVPALGMGVATWAARAKFNAAEHEAGNASFILGLCFISEGAIPFAARDPMRVIPSTMVGGAIAGGLSMYFGCTLMAPHGGLFVLAIPHAVEHVMQYLLSIALGTIVCGLMYALLKPSAVAQTV
;
A
#
# COMPACT_ATOMS: atom_id res chain seq x y z
N MET A 1 4.29 9.33 18.58
CA MET A 1 5.31 10.21 19.20
C MET A 1 6.41 9.42 19.91
N LEU A 2 6.12 8.65 20.96
CA LEU A 2 7.13 7.88 21.72
C LEU A 2 8.03 6.99 20.84
N ALA A 3 7.45 6.22 19.93
CA ALA A 3 8.24 5.37 19.02
C ALA A 3 9.26 6.15 18.16
N SER A 4 8.92 7.38 17.76
CA SER A 4 9.83 8.26 17.02
C SER A 4 10.95 8.78 17.92
N LEU A 5 10.64 9.16 19.17
CA LEU A 5 11.63 9.65 20.14
C LEU A 5 12.64 8.57 20.52
N CYS A 6 12.22 7.32 20.56
CA CYS A 6 13.08 6.17 20.85
C CYS A 6 13.84 5.64 19.62
N GLY A 7 13.73 6.28 18.44
CA GLY A 7 14.35 5.79 17.20
C GLY A 7 13.67 4.54 16.59
N ALA A 8 12.67 3.97 17.27
CA ALA A 8 11.96 2.77 16.86
C ALA A 8 11.01 2.98 15.66
N GLY A 9 10.81 4.23 15.21
CA GLY A 9 10.09 4.56 13.98
C GLY A 9 8.69 3.95 13.89
N PHE A 10 8.32 3.51 12.68
CA PHE A 10 7.01 2.91 12.44
C PHE A 10 6.82 1.54 13.12
N LEU A 11 7.83 0.67 13.12
CA LEU A 11 7.76 -0.63 13.80
C LEU A 11 7.49 -0.47 15.29
N GLY A 12 8.16 0.49 15.93
CA GLY A 12 7.90 0.87 17.31
C GLY A 12 6.48 1.42 17.50
N GLY A 13 5.91 2.08 16.50
CA GLY A 13 4.53 2.54 16.49
C GLY A 13 3.53 1.39 16.52
N ILE A 14 3.74 0.34 15.71
CA ILE A 14 2.91 -0.87 15.74
C ILE A 14 2.99 -1.54 17.11
N VAL A 15 4.21 -1.77 17.61
CA VAL A 15 4.42 -2.44 18.90
C VAL A 15 3.79 -1.63 20.04
N ALA A 16 3.99 -0.31 20.06
CA ALA A 16 3.38 0.59 21.04
C ALA A 16 1.85 0.54 20.97
N GLY A 17 1.25 0.47 19.78
CA GLY A 17 -0.20 0.37 19.60
C GLY A 17 -0.78 -0.91 20.21
N PHE A 18 -0.16 -2.06 19.93
CA PHE A 18 -0.57 -3.33 20.54
C PHE A 18 -0.34 -3.35 22.05
N LEU A 19 0.83 -2.88 22.53
CA LEU A 19 1.13 -2.78 23.95
C LEU A 19 0.12 -1.91 24.69
N ALA A 20 -0.23 -0.74 24.13
CA ALA A 20 -1.25 0.14 24.69
C ALA A 20 -2.61 -0.56 24.75
N GLY A 21 -3.06 -1.16 23.64
CA GLY A 21 -4.34 -1.86 23.58
C GLY A 21 -4.46 -3.01 24.59
N TYR A 22 -3.43 -3.85 24.67
CA TYR A 22 -3.39 -4.95 25.63
C TYR A 22 -3.24 -4.48 27.08
N SER A 23 -2.46 -3.41 27.34
CA SER A 23 -2.33 -2.83 28.67
C SER A 23 -3.67 -2.27 29.15
N VAL A 24 -4.38 -1.52 28.32
CA VAL A 24 -5.73 -1.02 28.64
C VAL A 24 -6.67 -2.19 28.91
N ARG A 25 -6.70 -3.21 28.05
CA ARG A 25 -7.55 -4.40 28.22
C ARG A 25 -7.26 -5.11 29.54
N PHE A 26 -5.99 -5.34 29.87
CA PHE A 26 -5.56 -5.98 31.10
C PHE A 26 -6.01 -5.17 32.34
N LEU A 27 -5.75 -3.86 32.35
CA LEU A 27 -6.14 -2.99 33.45
C LEU A 27 -7.67 -2.89 33.60
N ALA A 28 -8.41 -2.82 32.49
CA ALA A 28 -9.86 -2.74 32.49
C ALA A 28 -10.51 -3.99 33.11
N GLN A 29 -9.92 -5.16 32.90
CA GLN A 29 -10.40 -6.44 33.43
C GLN A 29 -10.04 -6.64 34.91
N ASN A 30 -8.89 -6.13 35.35
CA ASN A 30 -8.36 -6.41 36.69
C ASN A 30 -8.66 -5.32 37.73
N ILE A 31 -8.79 -4.05 37.32
CA ILE A 31 -9.10 -2.96 38.25
C ILE A 31 -10.60 -2.87 38.47
N LYS A 32 -11.06 -3.07 39.69
CA LYS A 32 -12.47 -2.86 40.10
C LYS A 32 -12.53 -1.67 41.04
N LEU A 33 -13.38 -0.70 40.74
CA LEU A 33 -13.60 0.46 41.59
C LEU A 33 -14.98 0.36 42.25
N PRO A 34 -15.19 1.02 43.41
CA PRO A 34 -16.52 1.15 43.97
C PRO A 34 -17.42 1.99 43.04
N ALA A 35 -18.74 1.79 43.12
CA ALA A 35 -19.72 2.46 42.24
C ALA A 35 -19.59 3.99 42.22
N SER A 36 -19.19 4.61 43.33
CA SER A 36 -18.95 6.06 43.43
C SER A 36 -17.76 6.55 42.60
N MET A 37 -16.85 5.66 42.20
CA MET A 37 -15.60 5.98 41.49
C MET A 37 -15.49 5.34 40.10
N GLU A 38 -16.50 4.60 39.64
CA GLU A 38 -16.47 3.93 38.34
C GLU A 38 -16.24 4.90 37.17
N ALA A 39 -16.74 6.14 37.27
CA ALA A 39 -16.47 7.18 36.26
C ALA A 39 -14.99 7.53 36.12
N LEU A 40 -14.18 7.38 37.19
CA LEU A 40 -12.73 7.66 37.15
C LEU A 40 -11.96 6.61 36.35
N LYS A 41 -12.52 5.40 36.20
CA LYS A 41 -11.84 4.27 35.57
C LYS A 41 -11.48 4.57 34.11
N PRO A 42 -12.42 4.88 33.20
CA PRO A 42 -12.08 5.20 31.81
C PRO A 42 -11.48 6.60 31.63
N VAL A 43 -11.76 7.53 32.54
CA VAL A 43 -11.33 8.93 32.40
C VAL A 43 -9.88 9.13 32.83
N LEU A 44 -9.44 8.49 33.91
CA LEU A 44 -8.13 8.74 34.52
C LEU A 44 -7.32 7.46 34.70
N VAL A 45 -7.89 6.44 35.35
CA VAL A 45 -7.11 5.27 35.81
C VAL A 45 -6.56 4.48 34.62
N LEU A 46 -7.42 4.15 33.65
CA LEU A 46 -6.98 3.38 32.48
C LEU A 46 -6.02 4.18 31.59
N PRO A 47 -6.31 5.44 31.19
CA PRO A 47 -5.36 6.22 30.40
C PRO A 47 -4.01 6.40 31.10
N LEU A 48 -3.99 6.78 32.39
CA LEU A 48 -2.75 7.03 33.13
C LEU A 48 -1.89 5.77 33.28
N LEU A 49 -2.47 4.68 33.77
CA LEU A 49 -1.71 3.45 34.02
C LEU A 49 -1.30 2.77 32.71
N SER A 50 -2.17 2.74 31.71
CA SER A 50 -1.82 2.12 30.42
C SER A 50 -0.73 2.88 29.69
N THR A 51 -0.77 4.21 29.69
CA THR A 51 0.28 5.05 29.09
C THR A 51 1.59 4.94 29.86
N LEU A 52 1.55 4.88 31.20
CA LEU A 52 2.73 4.64 32.03
C LEU A 52 3.37 3.28 31.70
N ILE A 53 2.60 2.20 31.72
CA ILE A 53 3.09 0.85 31.41
C ILE A 53 3.66 0.81 30.00
N THR A 54 2.92 1.31 29.01
CA THR A 54 3.36 1.31 27.61
C THR A 54 4.61 2.14 27.43
N GLY A 55 4.68 3.33 28.06
CA GLY A 55 5.83 4.22 27.99
C GLY A 55 7.09 3.60 28.59
N LEU A 56 6.99 3.03 29.79
CA LEU A 56 8.11 2.37 30.45
C LEU A 56 8.62 1.15 29.65
N ILE A 57 7.71 0.30 29.16
CA ILE A 57 8.10 -0.85 28.33
C ILE A 57 8.75 -0.37 27.01
N MET A 58 8.18 0.66 26.37
CA MET A 58 8.74 1.22 25.16
C MET A 58 10.13 1.81 25.36
N ILE A 59 10.38 2.51 26.47
CA ILE A 59 11.67 3.15 26.73
C ILE A 59 12.74 2.12 27.14
N TYR A 60 12.42 1.23 28.07
CA TYR A 60 13.44 0.38 28.70
C TYR A 60 13.61 -0.99 28.06
N VAL A 61 12.60 -1.50 27.33
CA VAL A 61 12.62 -2.87 26.82
C VAL A 61 12.59 -2.89 25.29
N VAL A 62 11.64 -2.17 24.68
CA VAL A 62 11.36 -2.30 23.25
C VAL A 62 12.17 -1.34 22.39
N GLY A 63 12.42 -0.13 22.88
CA GLY A 63 12.98 0.98 22.10
C GLY A 63 14.31 0.62 21.46
N GLY A 64 15.28 0.14 22.26
CA GLY A 64 16.60 -0.24 21.77
C GLY A 64 16.55 -1.32 20.66
N PRO A 65 15.97 -2.50 20.91
CA PRO A 65 15.89 -3.57 19.92
C PRO A 65 15.16 -3.14 18.64
N VAL A 66 14.03 -2.44 18.74
CA VAL A 66 13.24 -2.04 17.57
C VAL A 66 13.93 -0.91 16.80
N SER A 67 14.61 0.01 17.48
CA SER A 67 15.43 1.03 16.83
C SER A 67 16.57 0.41 16.03
N ALA A 68 17.25 -0.61 16.58
CA ALA A 68 18.32 -1.31 15.85
C ALA A 68 17.79 -2.02 14.59
N VAL A 69 16.59 -2.61 14.66
CA VAL A 69 15.93 -3.20 13.48
C VAL A 69 15.57 -2.13 12.46
N MET A 70 15.01 -1.00 12.90
CA MET A 70 14.68 0.12 12.01
C MET A 70 15.91 0.70 11.32
N GLU A 71 17.01 0.91 12.06
CA GLU A 71 18.27 1.40 11.51
C GLU A 71 18.88 0.40 10.52
N GLY A 72 18.83 -0.90 10.84
CA GLY A 72 19.24 -1.96 9.92
C GLY A 72 18.42 -1.95 8.63
N LEU A 73 17.10 -1.78 8.73
CA LEU A 73 16.21 -1.69 7.58
C LEU A 73 16.50 -0.45 6.74
N THR A 74 16.61 0.74 7.35
CA THR A 74 16.88 1.98 6.60
C THR A 74 18.27 1.97 5.97
N THR A 75 19.26 1.41 6.66
CA THR A 75 20.61 1.20 6.12
C THR A 75 20.60 0.21 4.96
N PHE A 76 19.87 -0.89 5.08
CA PHE A 76 19.70 -1.86 4.00
C PHE A 76 19.08 -1.21 2.77
N LEU A 77 18.00 -0.45 2.95
CA LEU A 77 17.30 0.27 1.88
C LEU A 77 18.18 1.36 1.25
N GLY A 78 18.94 2.11 2.07
CA GLY A 78 19.83 3.16 1.60
C GLY A 78 21.04 2.65 0.81
N ASN A 79 21.49 1.43 1.09
CA ASN A 79 22.62 0.78 0.40
C ASN A 79 22.18 -0.13 -0.77
N MET A 80 20.90 -0.10 -1.16
CA MET A 80 20.43 -0.91 -2.29
C MET A 80 21.10 -0.46 -3.58
N THR A 81 21.72 -1.41 -4.29
CA THR A 81 22.08 -1.22 -5.69
C THR A 81 20.82 -1.09 -6.54
N SER A 82 20.95 -0.52 -7.74
CA SER A 82 19.82 -0.34 -8.66
C SER A 82 19.06 -1.65 -8.92
N THR A 83 19.75 -2.80 -9.01
CA THR A 83 19.11 -4.10 -9.19
C THR A 83 18.21 -4.48 -8.01
N ASN A 84 18.69 -4.35 -6.78
CA ASN A 84 17.90 -4.69 -5.60
C ASN A 84 16.69 -3.75 -5.46
N ALA A 85 16.89 -2.46 -5.75
CA ALA A 85 15.82 -1.46 -5.73
C ALA A 85 14.69 -1.83 -6.71
N ILE A 86 15.05 -2.26 -7.92
CA ILE A 86 14.08 -2.76 -8.91
C ILE A 86 13.34 -3.99 -8.38
N LEU A 87 14.05 -4.98 -7.83
CA LEU A 87 13.42 -6.21 -7.30
C LEU A 87 12.41 -5.88 -6.19
N LEU A 88 12.75 -4.97 -5.27
CA LEU A 88 11.84 -4.50 -4.24
C LEU A 88 10.63 -3.79 -4.84
N GLY A 89 10.84 -2.91 -5.83
CA GLY A 89 9.77 -2.24 -6.55
C GLY A 89 8.81 -3.22 -7.24
N MET A 90 9.36 -4.26 -7.88
CA MET A 90 8.55 -5.31 -8.51
C MET A 90 7.74 -6.10 -7.49
N LEU A 91 8.33 -6.45 -6.35
CA LEU A 91 7.63 -7.15 -5.26
C LEU A 91 6.47 -6.30 -4.71
N LEU A 92 6.75 -5.05 -4.32
CA LEU A 92 5.75 -4.13 -3.78
C LEU A 92 4.65 -3.85 -4.80
N GLY A 93 5.03 -3.71 -6.08
CA GLY A 93 4.10 -3.51 -7.17
C GLY A 93 3.21 -4.72 -7.44
N ALA A 94 3.76 -5.94 -7.39
CA ALA A 94 2.97 -7.17 -7.51
C ALA A 94 1.97 -7.30 -6.36
N MET A 95 2.39 -6.97 -5.13
CA MET A 95 1.51 -6.98 -3.95
C MET A 95 0.33 -6.02 -4.10
N GLN A 96 0.52 -4.86 -4.73
CA GLN A 96 -0.59 -3.93 -5.00
C GLN A 96 -1.65 -4.53 -5.93
N GLY A 97 -1.24 -5.32 -6.91
CA GLY A 97 -2.13 -5.95 -7.89
C GLY A 97 -2.75 -7.28 -7.45
N PHE A 98 -2.37 -7.85 -6.30
CA PHE A 98 -2.74 -9.21 -5.91
C PHE A 98 -4.21 -9.35 -5.50
N ASP A 99 -4.68 -8.49 -4.60
CA ASP A 99 -6.02 -8.59 -3.99
C ASP A 99 -6.83 -7.28 -4.08
N LEU A 100 -6.42 -6.36 -4.96
CA LEU A 100 -7.17 -5.16 -5.36
C LEU A 100 -7.70 -4.32 -4.18
N GLY A 101 -6.85 -4.15 -3.15
CA GLY A 101 -7.17 -3.40 -1.93
C GLY A 101 -7.33 -4.28 -0.68
N GLY A 102 -7.13 -5.60 -0.81
CA GLY A 102 -7.14 -6.55 0.30
C GLY A 102 -5.88 -6.51 1.19
N PRO A 103 -5.72 -7.52 2.07
CA PRO A 103 -4.65 -7.57 3.08
C PRO A 103 -3.22 -7.47 2.53
N VAL A 104 -2.92 -8.08 1.39
CA VAL A 104 -1.58 -8.06 0.77
C VAL A 104 -1.28 -6.67 0.22
N ASN A 105 -2.24 -6.06 -0.48
CA ASN A 105 -2.13 -4.67 -0.92
C ASN A 105 -1.91 -3.74 0.29
N LYS A 106 -2.73 -3.87 1.35
CA LYS A 106 -2.60 -3.03 2.54
C LYS A 106 -1.29 -3.27 3.28
N ALA A 107 -0.76 -4.49 3.29
CA ALA A 107 0.55 -4.78 3.88
C ALA A 107 1.68 -4.02 3.15
N ALA A 108 1.68 -4.02 1.81
CA ALA A 108 2.61 -3.22 1.02
C ALA A 108 2.43 -1.72 1.28
N TYR A 109 1.20 -1.22 1.28
CA TYR A 109 0.89 0.18 1.58
C TYR A 109 1.41 0.60 2.96
N THR A 110 1.15 -0.21 3.99
CA THR A 110 1.60 0.03 5.36
C THR A 110 3.13 0.03 5.46
N PHE A 111 3.82 -0.82 4.69
CA PHE A 111 5.28 -0.78 4.59
C PHE A 111 5.77 0.57 4.02
N GLY A 112 5.18 1.06 2.92
CA GLY A 112 5.51 2.36 2.35
C GLY A 112 5.26 3.53 3.30
N VAL A 113 4.07 3.57 3.91
CA VAL A 113 3.71 4.60 4.90
C VAL A 113 4.67 4.58 6.09
N GLY A 114 5.04 3.39 6.56
CA GLY A 114 5.96 3.23 7.67
C GLY A 114 7.35 3.81 7.40
N LEU A 115 7.81 3.72 6.15
CA LEU A 115 9.10 4.23 5.71
C LEU A 115 9.12 5.75 5.50
N LEU A 116 7.96 6.41 5.31
CA LEU A 116 7.86 7.87 5.26
C LEU A 116 8.39 8.53 6.54
N ALA A 117 8.10 7.93 7.70
CA ALA A 117 8.58 8.42 8.99
C ALA A 117 10.12 8.33 9.16
N SER A 118 10.77 7.55 8.30
CA SER A 118 12.23 7.38 8.25
C SER A 118 12.84 8.00 7.00
N HIS A 119 12.12 8.90 6.32
CA HIS A 119 12.57 9.61 5.13
C HIS A 119 12.97 8.71 3.94
N SER A 120 12.43 7.48 3.89
CA SER A 120 12.63 6.58 2.74
C SER A 120 11.39 6.61 1.84
N TYR A 121 11.48 7.41 0.77
CA TYR A 121 10.34 7.78 -0.07
C TYR A 121 10.18 6.95 -1.35
N MET A 122 11.23 6.27 -1.80
CA MET A 122 11.18 5.48 -3.05
C MET A 122 10.17 4.31 -2.98
N PRO A 123 10.11 3.52 -1.89
CA PRO A 123 9.11 2.45 -1.78
C PRO A 123 7.67 2.98 -1.83
N MET A 124 7.42 4.15 -1.24
CA MET A 124 6.12 4.80 -1.30
C MET A 124 5.71 5.14 -2.74
N ALA A 125 6.64 5.70 -3.53
CA ALA A 125 6.39 5.99 -4.95
C ALA A 125 6.06 4.71 -5.72
N ALA A 126 6.83 3.63 -5.53
CA ALA A 126 6.59 2.36 -6.22
C ALA A 126 5.19 1.79 -5.93
N ILE A 127 4.77 1.83 -4.67
CA ILE A 127 3.44 1.38 -4.24
C ILE A 127 2.35 2.27 -4.87
N MET A 128 2.51 3.59 -4.86
CA MET A 128 1.50 4.49 -5.42
C MET A 128 1.42 4.39 -6.96
N ALA A 129 2.54 4.20 -7.64
CA ALA A 129 2.53 3.97 -9.08
C ALA A 129 1.80 2.67 -9.41
N ALA A 130 2.16 1.58 -8.73
CA ALA A 130 1.59 0.26 -8.96
C ALA A 130 0.10 0.16 -8.57
N GLY A 131 -0.34 0.86 -7.52
CA GLY A 131 -1.74 0.82 -7.08
C GLY A 131 -2.74 1.44 -8.08
N MET A 132 -2.28 2.29 -9.02
CA MET A 132 -3.12 2.81 -10.10
C MET A 132 -3.32 1.77 -11.23
N VAL A 133 -2.35 0.88 -11.43
CA VAL A 133 -2.28 -0.02 -12.58
C VAL A 133 -3.48 -0.95 -12.73
N PRO A 134 -4.05 -1.56 -11.67
CA PRO A 134 -5.15 -2.51 -11.85
C PRO A 134 -6.36 -1.90 -12.56
N ALA A 135 -6.85 -0.77 -12.07
CA ALA A 135 -8.04 -0.13 -12.59
C ALA A 135 -7.79 0.54 -13.96
N LEU A 136 -6.61 1.16 -14.15
CA LEU A 136 -6.20 1.69 -15.46
C LEU A 136 -6.06 0.59 -16.51
N GLY A 137 -5.43 -0.53 -16.13
CA GLY A 137 -5.19 -1.67 -17.01
C GLY A 137 -6.47 -2.30 -17.50
N MET A 138 -7.50 -2.40 -16.66
CA MET A 138 -8.82 -2.89 -17.09
C MET A 138 -9.45 -1.97 -18.15
N GLY A 139 -9.37 -0.65 -17.98
CA GLY A 139 -9.80 0.31 -19.00
C GLY A 139 -9.08 0.08 -20.33
N VAL A 140 -7.75 0.01 -20.30
CA VAL A 140 -6.93 -0.26 -21.49
C VAL A 140 -7.27 -1.60 -22.13
N ALA A 141 -7.50 -2.66 -21.36
CA ALA A 141 -7.87 -3.97 -21.89
C ALA A 141 -9.17 -3.90 -22.71
N THR A 142 -10.18 -3.18 -22.21
CA THR A 142 -11.48 -3.03 -22.90
C THR A 142 -11.38 -2.24 -24.20
N TRP A 143 -10.43 -1.29 -24.29
CA TRP A 143 -10.17 -0.55 -25.52
C TRP A 143 -9.35 -1.38 -26.52
N ALA A 144 -8.33 -2.09 -26.05
CA ALA A 144 -7.40 -2.84 -26.89
C ALA A 144 -8.05 -4.08 -27.53
N ALA A 145 -8.89 -4.81 -26.80
CA ALA A 145 -9.58 -5.99 -27.30
C ALA A 145 -11.10 -5.79 -27.36
N ARG A 146 -11.54 -4.69 -27.98
CA ARG A 146 -12.94 -4.25 -27.97
C ARG A 146 -13.94 -5.36 -28.29
N ALA A 147 -13.65 -6.19 -29.28
CA ALA A 147 -14.52 -7.30 -29.71
C ALA A 147 -14.70 -8.44 -28.68
N LYS A 148 -13.90 -8.48 -27.61
CA LYS A 148 -13.95 -9.51 -26.57
C LYS A 148 -14.80 -9.13 -25.35
N PHE A 149 -15.33 -7.91 -25.32
CA PHE A 149 -16.10 -7.37 -24.20
C PHE A 149 -17.51 -7.00 -24.64
N ASN A 150 -18.48 -7.13 -23.74
CA ASN A 150 -19.84 -6.67 -23.99
C ASN A 150 -20.00 -5.17 -23.65
N ALA A 151 -21.16 -4.59 -23.98
CA ALA A 151 -21.44 -3.17 -23.75
C ALA A 151 -21.27 -2.75 -22.28
N ALA A 152 -21.73 -3.57 -21.32
CA ALA A 152 -21.59 -3.28 -19.90
C ALA A 152 -20.12 -3.35 -19.44
N GLU A 153 -19.33 -4.28 -19.97
CA GLU A 153 -17.89 -4.36 -19.70
C GLU A 153 -17.14 -3.14 -20.27
N HIS A 154 -17.56 -2.58 -21.41
CA HIS A 154 -16.98 -1.34 -21.94
C HIS A 154 -17.25 -0.13 -21.04
N GLU A 155 -18.47 0.03 -20.58
CA GLU A 155 -18.82 1.12 -19.66
C GLU A 155 -18.06 0.97 -18.33
N ALA A 156 -18.00 -0.26 -17.80
CA ALA A 156 -17.20 -0.56 -16.61
C ALA A 156 -15.71 -0.30 -16.84
N GLY A 157 -15.17 -0.57 -18.04
CA GLY A 157 -13.77 -0.28 -18.39
C GLY A 157 -13.47 1.21 -18.38
N ASN A 158 -14.34 2.03 -18.97
CA ASN A 158 -14.21 3.49 -18.96
C ASN A 158 -14.27 4.04 -17.52
N ALA A 159 -15.23 3.56 -16.72
CA ALA A 159 -15.34 3.96 -15.32
C ALA A 159 -14.10 3.53 -14.50
N SER A 160 -13.63 2.29 -14.70
CA SER A 160 -12.42 1.76 -14.07
C SER A 160 -11.18 2.58 -14.40
N PHE A 161 -11.04 3.04 -15.65
CA PHE A 161 -9.92 3.89 -16.03
C PHE A 161 -9.90 5.20 -15.23
N ILE A 162 -11.05 5.88 -15.13
CA ILE A 162 -11.18 7.12 -14.34
C ILE A 162 -10.89 6.87 -12.86
N LEU A 163 -11.41 5.78 -12.30
CA LEU A 163 -11.11 5.37 -10.93
C LEU A 163 -9.61 5.12 -10.71
N GLY A 164 -8.93 4.50 -11.67
CA GLY A 164 -7.48 4.29 -11.63
C GLY A 164 -6.70 5.60 -11.59
N LEU A 165 -7.13 6.64 -12.33
CA LEU A 165 -6.52 7.98 -12.26
C LEU A 165 -6.67 8.60 -10.86
N CYS A 166 -7.69 8.20 -10.11
CA CYS A 166 -7.97 8.63 -8.73
C CYS A 166 -7.34 7.71 -7.67
N PHE A 167 -6.49 6.76 -8.06
CA PHE A 167 -5.91 5.75 -7.14
C PHE A 167 -6.94 4.82 -6.49
N ILE A 168 -8.01 4.50 -7.22
CA ILE A 168 -9.04 3.56 -6.76
C ILE A 168 -8.88 2.26 -7.54
N SER A 169 -8.09 1.35 -6.98
CA SER A 169 -7.77 0.04 -7.58
C SER A 169 -9.00 -0.88 -7.69
N GLU A 170 -10.02 -0.61 -6.89
CA GLU A 170 -11.28 -1.35 -6.76
C GLU A 170 -12.10 -1.32 -8.06
N GLY A 171 -11.84 -0.36 -8.97
CA GLY A 171 -12.41 -0.35 -10.31
C GLY A 171 -12.16 -1.65 -11.10
N ALA A 172 -11.11 -2.40 -10.74
CA ALA A 172 -10.79 -3.70 -11.35
C ALA A 172 -11.57 -4.88 -10.74
N ILE A 173 -12.21 -4.73 -9.58
CA ILE A 173 -12.91 -5.84 -8.89
C ILE A 173 -14.00 -6.48 -9.77
N PRO A 174 -14.85 -5.72 -10.51
CA PRO A 174 -15.85 -6.33 -11.38
C PRO A 174 -15.25 -7.24 -12.47
N PHE A 175 -14.04 -6.91 -12.95
CA PHE A 175 -13.32 -7.74 -13.92
C PHE A 175 -12.71 -8.97 -13.25
N ALA A 176 -12.06 -8.79 -12.11
CA ALA A 176 -11.46 -9.89 -11.34
C ALA A 176 -12.51 -10.88 -10.82
N ALA A 177 -13.70 -10.41 -10.44
CA ALA A 177 -14.80 -11.28 -10.02
C ALA A 177 -15.29 -12.20 -11.15
N ARG A 178 -15.17 -11.77 -12.42
CA ARG A 178 -15.57 -12.55 -13.59
C ARG A 178 -14.45 -13.42 -14.15
N ASP A 179 -13.21 -12.96 -14.09
CA ASP A 179 -12.05 -13.66 -14.67
C ASP A 179 -10.79 -13.53 -13.78
N PRO A 180 -10.83 -14.09 -12.55
CA PRO A 180 -9.77 -13.87 -11.55
C PRO A 180 -8.42 -14.44 -12.00
N MET A 181 -8.44 -15.59 -12.68
CA MET A 181 -7.25 -16.32 -13.12
C MET A 181 -6.43 -15.57 -14.17
N ARG A 182 -7.00 -14.55 -14.83
CA ARG A 182 -6.31 -13.75 -15.85
C ARG A 182 -6.11 -12.32 -15.39
N VAL A 183 -7.09 -11.74 -14.71
CA VAL A 183 -7.01 -10.37 -14.20
C VAL A 183 -5.91 -10.27 -13.13
N ILE A 184 -5.93 -11.12 -12.10
CA ILE A 184 -4.98 -11.02 -10.97
C ILE A 184 -3.52 -11.16 -11.45
N PRO A 185 -3.14 -12.18 -12.26
CA PRO A 185 -1.78 -12.24 -12.77
C PRO A 185 -1.41 -11.03 -13.65
N SER A 186 -2.35 -10.50 -14.44
CA SER A 186 -2.10 -9.34 -15.30
C SER A 186 -1.87 -8.06 -14.49
N THR A 187 -2.66 -7.85 -13.44
CA THR A 187 -2.51 -6.71 -12.52
C THR A 187 -1.24 -6.82 -11.70
N MET A 188 -0.85 -8.03 -11.26
CA MET A 188 0.42 -8.27 -10.58
C MET A 188 1.62 -7.97 -11.49
N VAL A 189 1.61 -8.45 -12.74
CA VAL A 189 2.72 -8.21 -13.69
C VAL A 189 2.82 -6.72 -14.04
N GLY A 190 1.70 -6.06 -14.36
CA GLY A 190 1.72 -4.63 -14.63
C GLY A 190 2.12 -3.80 -13.41
N GLY A 191 1.63 -4.16 -12.23
CA GLY A 191 2.01 -3.52 -10.97
C GLY A 191 3.50 -3.68 -10.68
N ALA A 192 4.05 -4.89 -10.88
CA ALA A 192 5.47 -5.16 -10.73
C ALA A 192 6.31 -4.29 -11.67
N ILE A 193 5.91 -4.14 -12.93
CA ILE A 193 6.60 -3.29 -13.91
C ILE A 193 6.56 -1.83 -13.47
N ALA A 194 5.39 -1.30 -13.07
CA ALA A 194 5.29 0.07 -12.61
C ALA A 194 6.15 0.33 -11.36
N GLY A 195 6.08 -0.56 -10.37
CA GLY A 195 6.86 -0.43 -9.14
C GLY A 195 8.37 -0.57 -9.38
N GLY A 196 8.77 -1.53 -10.21
CA GLY A 196 10.17 -1.75 -10.58
C GLY A 196 10.76 -0.57 -11.36
N LEU A 197 10.03 -0.02 -12.33
CA LEU A 197 10.45 1.17 -13.07
C LEU A 197 10.49 2.42 -12.18
N SER A 198 9.52 2.59 -11.28
CA SER A 198 9.53 3.69 -10.31
C SER A 198 10.80 3.65 -9.45
N MET A 199 11.20 2.47 -8.96
CA MET A 199 12.43 2.31 -8.19
C MET A 199 13.69 2.46 -9.06
N TYR A 200 13.66 1.98 -10.32
CA TYR A 200 14.76 2.15 -11.27
C TYR A 200 15.09 3.62 -11.53
N PHE A 201 14.05 4.43 -11.74
CA PHE A 201 14.19 5.86 -11.98
C PHE A 201 14.42 6.67 -10.71
N GLY A 202 14.40 6.03 -9.53
CA GLY A 202 14.56 6.71 -8.25
C GLY A 202 13.40 7.66 -7.92
N CYS A 203 12.19 7.41 -8.44
CA CYS A 203 11.02 8.23 -8.13
C CYS A 203 10.76 8.21 -6.63
N THR A 204 10.51 9.38 -6.03
CA THR A 204 10.17 9.53 -4.62
C THR A 204 8.77 10.14 -4.50
N LEU A 205 8.06 9.77 -3.43
CA LEU A 205 6.73 10.30 -3.17
C LEU A 205 6.54 10.46 -1.66
N MET A 206 6.33 11.71 -1.23
CA MET A 206 6.31 12.08 0.20
C MET A 206 4.92 11.97 0.84
N ALA A 207 3.86 11.92 0.04
CA ALA A 207 2.48 11.83 0.52
C ALA A 207 1.98 10.38 0.53
N PRO A 208 1.21 9.92 1.52
CA PRO A 208 0.66 8.56 1.51
C PRO A 208 -0.54 8.41 0.54
N HIS A 209 -0.54 9.10 -0.60
CA HIS A 209 -1.66 9.17 -1.54
C HIS A 209 -1.16 9.12 -2.99
N GLY A 210 -1.83 8.31 -3.82
CA GLY A 210 -1.57 8.22 -5.25
C GLY A 210 -2.56 9.03 -6.08
N GLY A 211 -2.63 8.71 -7.37
CA GLY A 211 -3.55 9.34 -8.31
C GLY A 211 -2.97 10.60 -8.92
N LEU A 212 -3.59 11.11 -9.98
CA LEU A 212 -3.10 12.33 -10.65
C LEU A 212 -3.13 13.56 -9.74
N PHE A 213 -3.97 13.56 -8.70
CA PHE A 213 -4.09 14.68 -7.76
C PHE A 213 -2.82 14.96 -6.98
N VAL A 214 -2.02 13.93 -6.66
CA VAL A 214 -0.76 14.12 -5.92
C VAL A 214 0.26 14.91 -6.74
N LEU A 215 0.16 14.86 -8.08
CA LEU A 215 1.06 15.60 -8.98
C LEU A 215 0.79 17.11 -8.97
N ALA A 216 -0.39 17.53 -8.52
CA ALA A 216 -0.73 18.94 -8.35
C ALA A 216 -0.12 19.54 -7.07
N ILE A 217 0.38 18.70 -6.16
CA ILE A 217 1.03 19.14 -4.92
C ILE A 217 2.51 19.40 -5.22
N PRO A 218 3.00 20.65 -5.10
CA PRO A 218 4.40 20.95 -5.36
C PRO A 218 5.33 20.10 -4.48
N HIS A 219 6.36 19.53 -5.10
CA HIS A 219 7.40 18.72 -4.43
C HIS A 219 6.90 17.43 -3.74
N ALA A 220 5.64 17.01 -3.95
CA ALA A 220 5.17 15.75 -3.41
C ALA A 220 5.75 14.53 -4.13
N VAL A 221 6.08 14.69 -5.42
CA VAL A 221 6.67 13.65 -6.28
C VAL A 221 7.93 14.18 -6.95
N GLU A 222 9.04 13.47 -6.84
CA GLU A 222 10.24 13.72 -7.65
C GLU A 222 10.27 12.80 -8.86
N HIS A 223 10.93 13.24 -9.94
CA HIS A 223 10.98 12.51 -11.21
C HIS A 223 9.58 12.24 -11.80
N VAL A 224 8.71 13.27 -11.81
CA VAL A 224 7.30 13.19 -12.22
C VAL A 224 7.11 12.54 -13.58
N MET A 225 7.94 12.87 -14.57
CA MET A 225 7.83 12.30 -15.92
C MET A 225 8.13 10.80 -15.92
N GLN A 226 9.15 10.37 -15.20
CA GLN A 226 9.51 8.96 -15.03
C GLN A 226 8.45 8.20 -14.23
N TYR A 227 7.85 8.85 -13.23
CA TYR A 227 6.75 8.29 -12.44
C TYR A 227 5.51 8.03 -13.31
N LEU A 228 5.10 9.02 -14.10
CA LEU A 228 4.01 8.89 -15.07
C LEU A 228 4.31 7.82 -16.14
N LEU A 229 5.55 7.76 -16.63
CA LEU A 229 6.00 6.73 -17.56
C LEU A 229 5.91 5.33 -16.95
N SER A 230 6.29 5.18 -15.68
CA SER A 230 6.21 3.90 -14.95
C SER A 230 4.77 3.42 -14.82
N ILE A 231 3.83 4.32 -14.46
CA ILE A 231 2.40 4.03 -14.41
C ILE A 231 1.88 3.65 -15.80
N ALA A 232 2.22 4.41 -16.83
CA ALA A 232 1.76 4.17 -18.19
C ALA A 232 2.23 2.82 -18.73
N LEU A 233 3.50 2.47 -18.55
CA LEU A 233 4.06 1.19 -19.01
C LEU A 233 3.45 0.01 -18.25
N GLY A 234 3.34 0.09 -16.92
CA GLY A 234 2.67 -0.96 -16.13
C GLY A 234 1.20 -1.13 -16.51
N THR A 235 0.49 -0.03 -16.75
CA THR A 235 -0.90 -0.02 -17.22
C THR A 235 -1.06 -0.68 -18.59
N ILE A 236 -0.20 -0.33 -19.56
CA ILE A 236 -0.22 -0.90 -20.91
C ILE A 236 0.04 -2.40 -20.82
N VAL A 237 1.04 -2.83 -20.07
CA VAL A 237 1.35 -4.27 -19.94
C VAL A 237 0.21 -5.02 -19.26
N CYS A 238 -0.35 -4.50 -18.16
CA CYS A 238 -1.54 -5.07 -17.52
C CYS A 238 -2.70 -5.23 -18.51
N GLY A 239 -3.05 -4.15 -19.20
CA GLY A 239 -4.19 -4.12 -20.11
C GLY A 239 -4.01 -5.03 -21.32
N LEU A 240 -2.84 -5.00 -21.96
CA LEU A 240 -2.53 -5.86 -23.10
C LEU A 240 -2.44 -7.33 -22.70
N MET A 241 -1.82 -7.64 -21.55
CA MET A 241 -1.74 -9.01 -21.06
C MET A 241 -3.14 -9.59 -20.83
N TYR A 242 -4.03 -8.85 -20.14
CA TYR A 242 -5.40 -9.32 -19.94
C TYR A 242 -6.18 -9.40 -21.26
N ALA A 243 -6.04 -8.40 -22.15
CA ALA A 243 -6.69 -8.39 -23.46
C ALA A 243 -6.28 -9.58 -24.34
N LEU A 244 -5.01 -10.01 -24.28
CA LEU A 244 -4.50 -11.19 -24.98
C LEU A 244 -5.03 -12.49 -24.37
N LEU A 245 -4.98 -12.61 -23.04
CA LEU A 245 -5.37 -13.82 -22.31
C LEU A 245 -6.89 -14.07 -22.29
N LYS A 246 -7.71 -13.00 -22.33
CA LYS A 246 -9.17 -13.12 -22.36
C LYS A 246 -9.59 -13.84 -23.65
N PRO A 247 -10.38 -14.92 -23.58
CA PRO A 247 -10.89 -15.59 -24.77
C PRO A 247 -11.82 -14.67 -25.58
N SER A 248 -11.87 -14.87 -26.90
CA SER A 248 -12.86 -14.19 -27.74
C SER A 248 -14.27 -14.66 -27.40
N ALA A 249 -15.26 -13.75 -27.44
CA ALA A 249 -16.66 -14.07 -27.16
C ALA A 249 -17.24 -15.19 -28.08
N VAL A 250 -16.68 -15.35 -29.29
CA VAL A 250 -17.03 -16.42 -30.24
C VAL A 250 -16.61 -17.82 -29.74
N ALA A 251 -15.63 -17.92 -28.84
CA ALA A 251 -15.13 -19.19 -28.32
C ALA A 251 -15.93 -19.73 -27.11
N GLN A 252 -16.89 -18.97 -26.57
CA GLN A 252 -17.72 -19.39 -25.42
C GLN A 252 -19.04 -20.06 -25.83
N THR A 253 -19.27 -20.29 -27.13
CA THR A 253 -20.47 -20.94 -27.68
C THR A 253 -20.24 -22.36 -28.20
N VAL A 254 -19.22 -23.07 -27.70
CA VAL A 254 -18.96 -24.49 -27.97
C VAL A 254 -18.78 -25.22 -26.64
#